data_AF-A0A1F8ECB2-F1
#
_entry.id   AF-A0A1F8ECB2-F1
#
_cell.length_a   1.000
_cell.length_b   1.000
_cell.length_c   1.000
_cell.angle_alpha   90.00
_cell.angle_beta   90.00
_cell.angle_gamma   90.00
#
_symmetry.space_group_name_H-M   'P 1'
#
loop_
_entity.id
_entity.type
_entity.pdbx_description
1 polymer ?
#
loop_
_entity_poly.entity_id
_entity_poly.type
_entity_poly.pdbx_seq_one_letter_code
_entity_poly.pdbx_strand_id
1 'polypeptide(L)'
;MRFSKEKMTELKNHIRFEMVKNPNVSILELQVVLRDTYHHNFDKNFIGKLKRKVHRERAVRYNFSSLNEELAKLEDLMHFGRQQLMDILFDESGKYKPSEIIYAFRAVMWGGFTLLEAKLNSGIFNRPQAPEKEKPLSPEQQEAINRGIDMMYSGICDKCADFHYRESHEKEKTIQITTE
;
A
#
# COMPACT_ATOMS: atom_id res chain seq x y z
N MET A 1 -13.85 34.17 7.68
CA MET A 1 -13.79 34.20 6.20
C MET A 1 -13.51 32.79 5.69
N ARG A 2 -14.32 32.24 4.77
CA ARG A 2 -14.05 30.92 4.13
C ARG A 2 -13.40 31.17 2.78
N PHE A 3 -12.18 30.67 2.57
CA PHE A 3 -11.50 30.71 1.28
C PHE A 3 -11.99 29.58 0.37
N SER A 4 -11.95 29.77 -0.94
CA SER A 4 -12.16 28.69 -1.91
C SER A 4 -11.07 27.62 -1.77
N LYS A 5 -11.38 26.37 -2.17
CA LYS A 5 -10.42 25.25 -2.11
C LYS A 5 -9.13 25.54 -2.91
N GLU A 6 -9.26 26.28 -4.01
CA GLU A 6 -8.15 26.69 -4.87
C GLU A 6 -7.22 27.68 -4.15
N LYS A 7 -7.76 28.77 -3.59
CA LYS A 7 -6.96 29.73 -2.80
C LYS A 7 -6.29 29.10 -1.59
N MET A 8 -6.95 28.14 -0.94
CA MET A 8 -6.35 27.37 0.15
C MET A 8 -5.16 26.51 -0.31
N THR A 9 -5.23 25.97 -1.52
CA THR A 9 -4.16 25.16 -2.10
C THR A 9 -2.98 26.03 -2.50
N GLU A 10 -3.27 27.18 -3.11
CA GLU A 10 -2.28 28.18 -3.50
C GLU A 10 -1.49 28.71 -2.28
N LEU A 11 -2.19 29.17 -1.24
CA LEU A 11 -1.57 29.63 0.01
C LEU A 11 -0.69 28.54 0.65
N LYS A 12 -1.16 27.29 0.63
CA LYS A 12 -0.37 26.15 1.13
C LYS A 12 0.88 25.90 0.30
N ASN A 13 0.80 26.06 -1.02
CA ASN A 13 1.95 25.93 -1.92
C ASN A 13 2.98 27.04 -1.70
N HIS A 14 2.53 28.27 -1.48
CA HIS A 14 3.42 29.40 -1.20
C HIS A 14 4.15 29.21 0.15
N ILE A 15 3.41 28.80 1.21
CA ILE A 15 4.01 28.45 2.50
C ILE A 15 5.01 27.30 2.36
N ARG A 16 4.69 26.27 1.55
CA ARG A 16 5.63 25.18 1.27
C ARG A 16 6.92 25.68 0.66
N PHE A 17 6.84 26.58 -0.32
CA PHE A 17 8.00 27.13 -1.01
C PHE A 17 8.90 27.92 -0.07
N GLU A 18 8.34 28.81 0.73
CA GLU A 18 9.10 29.59 1.72
C GLU A 18 9.76 28.71 2.78
N MET A 19 9.07 27.65 3.22
CA MET A 19 9.65 26.63 4.11
C MET A 19 10.71 25.74 3.45
N VAL A 20 10.84 25.71 2.12
CA VAL A 20 11.97 25.03 1.43
C VAL A 20 13.19 25.95 1.46
N LYS A 21 13.01 27.24 1.15
CA LYS A 21 14.08 28.23 1.20
C LYS A 21 14.68 28.39 2.60
N ASN A 22 13.80 28.49 3.60
CA ASN A 22 14.20 28.59 5.00
C ASN A 22 13.38 27.59 5.85
N PRO A 23 13.96 26.43 6.23
CA PRO A 23 13.28 25.43 7.04
C PRO A 23 12.77 25.93 8.40
N ASN A 24 13.42 26.96 8.96
CA ASN A 24 13.14 27.51 10.28
C ASN A 24 12.26 28.78 10.24
N VAL A 25 11.73 29.14 9.06
CA VAL A 25 10.92 30.37 8.88
C VAL A 25 9.81 30.48 9.93
N SER A 26 9.78 31.59 10.66
CA SER A 26 8.81 31.83 11.72
C SER A 26 7.41 32.12 11.15
N ILE A 27 6.38 32.00 11.99
CA ILE A 27 5.00 32.33 11.57
C ILE A 27 4.89 33.83 11.23
N LEU A 28 5.64 34.69 11.93
CA LEU A 28 5.62 36.14 11.70
C LEU A 28 6.27 36.48 10.36
N GLU A 29 7.39 35.84 10.01
CA GLU A 29 8.02 36.01 8.70
C GLU A 29 7.10 35.53 7.57
N LEU A 30 6.45 34.38 7.73
CA LEU A 30 5.45 33.90 6.76
C LEU A 30 4.28 34.88 6.62
N GLN A 31 3.86 35.54 7.70
CA GLN A 31 2.80 36.54 7.65
C GLN A 31 3.21 37.78 6.86
N VAL A 32 4.45 38.25 7.02
CA VAL A 32 5.00 39.36 6.24
C VAL A 32 5.05 39.00 4.76
N VAL A 33 5.62 37.84 4.41
CA VAL A 33 5.70 37.39 3.01
C VAL A 33 4.31 37.25 2.39
N LEU A 34 3.37 36.60 3.08
CA LEU A 34 2.01 36.44 2.56
C LEU A 34 1.26 37.77 2.44
N ARG A 35 1.48 38.70 3.36
CA ARG A 35 0.92 40.05 3.27
C ARG A 35 1.46 40.78 2.05
N ASP A 36 2.77 40.70 1.82
CA ASP A 36 3.42 41.43 0.73
C ASP A 36 3.02 40.82 -0.63
N THR A 37 2.84 39.50 -0.72
CA THR A 37 2.39 38.79 -1.93
C THR A 37 0.90 38.97 -2.23
N TYR A 38 0.03 38.91 -1.22
CA TYR A 38 -1.43 38.87 -1.41
C TYR A 38 -2.16 40.15 -0.97
N HIS A 39 -1.41 41.17 -0.54
CA HIS A 39 -1.93 42.43 -0.01
C HIS A 39 -2.99 42.25 1.10
N HIS A 40 -2.85 41.19 1.90
CA HIS A 40 -3.82 40.81 2.92
C HIS A 40 -3.14 40.37 4.22
N ASN A 41 -3.64 40.88 5.35
CA ASN A 41 -3.18 40.50 6.68
C ASN A 41 -3.88 39.22 7.16
N PHE A 42 -3.25 38.08 6.92
CA PHE A 42 -3.74 36.80 7.43
C PHE A 42 -3.53 36.67 8.94
N ASP A 43 -4.45 36.02 9.63
CA ASP A 43 -4.30 35.70 11.06
C ASP A 43 -3.12 34.75 11.31
N LYS A 44 -2.29 35.08 12.31
CA LYS A 44 -1.17 34.25 12.77
C LYS A 44 -1.59 32.82 13.09
N ASN A 45 -2.77 32.62 13.69
CA ASN A 45 -3.26 31.29 14.01
C ASN A 45 -3.63 30.49 12.76
N PHE A 46 -4.16 31.16 11.75
CA PHE A 46 -4.47 30.56 10.44
C PHE A 46 -3.19 30.12 9.72
N ILE A 47 -2.18 30.99 9.62
CA ILE A 47 -0.87 30.64 9.05
C ILE A 47 -0.24 29.50 9.84
N GLY A 48 -0.29 29.54 11.18
CA GLY A 48 0.23 28.47 12.04
C GLY A 48 -0.46 27.12 11.82
N LYS A 49 -1.76 27.10 11.52
CA LYS A 49 -2.47 25.87 11.11
C LYS A 49 -1.98 25.36 9.75
N LEU A 50 -1.79 26.25 8.78
CA LEU A 50 -1.27 25.89 7.44
C LEU A 50 0.17 25.36 7.50
N LYS A 51 1.07 26.05 8.20
CA LYS A 51 2.46 25.62 8.41
C LYS A 51 2.53 24.21 9.03
N ARG A 52 1.72 23.95 10.06
CA ARG A 52 1.64 22.61 10.68
C ARG A 52 1.10 21.54 9.73
N LYS A 53 0.16 21.90 8.85
CA LYS A 53 -0.35 20.98 7.82
C LYS A 53 0.75 20.63 6.82
N VAL A 54 1.53 21.62 6.39
CA VAL A 54 2.68 21.42 5.50
C VAL A 54 3.75 20.54 6.15
N HIS A 55 4.09 20.76 7.44
CA HIS A 55 5.03 19.90 8.15
C HIS A 55 4.55 18.45 8.23
N ARG A 56 3.27 18.22 8.56
CA ARG A 56 2.69 16.87 8.59
C ARG A 56 2.77 16.19 7.21
N GLU A 57 2.40 16.91 6.15
CA GLU A 57 2.52 16.41 4.78
C GLU A 57 3.97 16.09 4.39
N ARG A 58 4.95 16.91 4.82
CA ARG A 58 6.38 16.65 4.60
C ARG A 58 6.87 15.41 5.36
N ALA A 59 6.52 15.27 6.63
CA ALA A 59 6.90 14.11 7.44
C ALA A 59 6.34 12.81 6.84
N VAL A 60 5.07 12.85 6.42
CA VAL A 60 4.43 11.72 5.74
C VAL A 60 5.15 11.39 4.42
N ARG A 61 5.45 12.39 3.58
CA ARG A 61 6.20 12.18 2.32
C ARG A 61 7.61 11.63 2.55
N TYR A 62 8.31 12.12 3.57
CA TYR A 62 9.64 11.63 3.93
C TYR A 62 9.56 10.15 4.34
N ASN A 63 8.61 9.79 5.21
CA ASN A 63 8.38 8.40 5.60
C ASN A 63 8.04 7.52 4.39
N PHE A 64 7.22 8.00 3.45
CA PHE A 64 6.94 7.26 2.21
C PHE A 64 8.18 7.13 1.32
N SER A 65 9.03 8.16 1.22
CA SER A 65 10.26 8.11 0.45
C SER A 65 11.26 7.12 1.02
N SER A 66 11.48 7.12 2.34
CA SER A 66 12.35 6.16 3.00
C SER A 66 11.80 4.74 2.88
N LEU A 67 10.49 4.57 3.05
CA LEU A 67 9.80 3.29 2.89
C LEU A 67 9.92 2.74 1.47
N ASN A 68 9.81 3.59 0.44
CA ASN A 68 10.01 3.19 -0.94
C ASN A 68 11.48 2.80 -1.22
N GLU A 69 12.45 3.50 -0.62
CA GLU A 69 13.87 3.13 -0.74
C GLU A 69 14.16 1.77 -0.08
N GLU A 70 13.61 1.53 1.12
CA GLU A 70 13.72 0.25 1.82
C GLU A 70 13.07 -0.90 1.03
N LEU A 71 11.92 -0.65 0.40
CA LEU A 71 11.27 -1.63 -0.47
C LEU A 71 12.09 -1.93 -1.71
N ALA A 72 12.68 -0.92 -2.36
CA ALA A 72 13.53 -1.13 -3.52
C ALA A 72 14.75 -2.00 -3.15
N LYS A 73 15.38 -1.73 -2.00
CA LYS A 73 16.49 -2.57 -1.48
C LYS A 73 16.04 -4.00 -1.22
N LEU A 74 14.85 -4.19 -0.64
CA LEU A 74 14.28 -5.51 -0.42
C LEU A 74 14.02 -6.21 -1.76
N GLU A 75 13.40 -5.54 -2.74
CA GLU A 75 13.19 -6.08 -4.09
C GLU A 75 14.49 -6.58 -4.72
N ASP A 76 15.54 -5.76 -4.70
CA ASP A 76 16.84 -6.12 -5.26
C ASP A 76 17.44 -7.36 -4.58
N LEU A 77 17.38 -7.43 -3.24
CA LEU A 77 17.85 -8.59 -2.47
C LEU A 77 17.06 -9.85 -2.83
N MET A 78 15.73 -9.74 -2.95
CA MET A 78 14.87 -10.87 -3.31
C MET A 78 15.09 -11.32 -4.75
N HIS A 79 15.33 -10.38 -5.68
CA HIS A 79 15.68 -10.70 -7.06
C HIS A 79 17.02 -11.41 -7.15
N PHE A 80 18.02 -10.93 -6.43
CA PHE A 80 19.35 -11.55 -6.39
C PHE A 80 19.29 -12.96 -5.79
N GLY A 81 18.64 -13.13 -4.64
CA GLY A 81 18.46 -14.44 -4.01
C GLY A 81 17.66 -15.40 -4.88
N ARG A 82 16.58 -14.91 -5.52
CA ARG A 82 15.81 -15.72 -6.47
C ARG A 82 16.67 -16.19 -7.64
N GLN A 83 17.52 -15.32 -8.20
CA GLN A 83 18.37 -15.71 -9.32
C GLN A 83 19.28 -16.89 -8.95
N GLN A 84 19.93 -16.84 -7.79
CA GLN A 84 20.78 -17.92 -7.30
C GLN A 84 20.00 -19.23 -7.06
N LEU A 85 18.76 -19.13 -6.57
CA LEU A 85 17.91 -20.31 -6.35
C LEU A 85 17.36 -20.89 -7.66
N MET A 86 17.13 -20.06 -8.67
CA MET A 86 16.73 -20.53 -10.01
C MET A 86 17.87 -21.31 -10.68
N ASP A 87 19.13 -20.92 -10.46
CA ASP A 87 20.29 -21.68 -10.94
C ASP A 87 20.35 -23.09 -10.33
N ILE A 88 19.80 -23.30 -9.12
CA ILE A 88 19.66 -24.63 -8.50
C ILE A 88 18.49 -25.40 -9.11
N LEU A 89 17.37 -24.72 -9.38
CA LEU A 89 16.14 -25.33 -9.89
C LEU A 89 16.27 -25.84 -11.33
N PHE A 90 17.04 -25.14 -12.16
CA PHE A 90 17.24 -25.46 -13.57
C PHE A 90 18.61 -26.07 -13.86
N ASP A 91 19.36 -26.50 -12.83
CA ASP A 91 20.62 -27.21 -13.03
C ASP A 91 20.37 -28.61 -13.61
N GLU A 92 20.73 -28.79 -14.87
CA GLU A 92 20.63 -30.08 -15.57
C GLU A 92 21.84 -30.98 -15.32
N SER A 93 22.87 -30.50 -14.62
CA SER A 93 24.10 -31.27 -14.36
C SER A 93 23.94 -32.36 -13.30
N GLY A 94 22.79 -32.42 -12.62
CA GLY A 94 22.52 -33.38 -11.55
C GLY A 94 23.34 -33.13 -10.29
N LYS A 95 23.87 -31.90 -10.12
CA LYS A 95 24.74 -31.53 -9.00
C LYS A 95 23.97 -31.46 -7.67
N TYR A 96 22.70 -31.12 -7.71
CA TYR A 96 21.86 -30.90 -6.52
C TYR A 96 20.93 -32.07 -6.23
N LYS A 97 20.73 -32.36 -4.95
CA LYS A 97 19.80 -33.39 -4.50
C LYS A 97 18.35 -32.92 -4.67
N PRO A 98 17.38 -33.82 -4.89
CA PRO A 98 15.96 -33.45 -4.97
C PRO A 98 15.46 -32.63 -3.77
N SER A 99 15.96 -32.88 -2.56
CA SER A 99 15.63 -32.10 -1.36
C SER A 99 16.09 -30.64 -1.44
N GLU A 100 17.24 -30.38 -2.06
CA GLU A 100 17.81 -29.03 -2.23
C GLU A 100 17.02 -28.25 -3.27
N ILE A 101 16.61 -28.92 -4.36
CA ILE A 101 15.72 -28.36 -5.39
C ILE A 101 14.36 -27.97 -4.79
N ILE A 102 13.75 -28.86 -3.99
CA ILE A 102 12.47 -28.57 -3.29
C ILE A 102 12.62 -27.40 -2.32
N TYR A 103 13.74 -27.33 -1.59
CA TYR A 103 14.00 -26.23 -0.67
C TYR A 103 14.16 -24.89 -1.41
N ALA A 104 14.93 -24.89 -2.51
CA ALA A 104 15.10 -23.72 -3.37
C ALA A 104 13.75 -23.22 -3.93
N PHE A 105 12.90 -24.14 -4.40
CA PHE A 105 11.57 -23.81 -4.90
C PHE A 105 10.71 -23.13 -3.82
N ARG A 106 10.68 -23.72 -2.62
CA ARG A 106 9.95 -23.15 -1.47
C ARG A 106 10.46 -21.76 -1.11
N ALA A 107 11.78 -21.58 -1.06
CA ALA A 107 12.40 -20.30 -0.72
C ALA A 107 12.05 -19.21 -1.75
N VAL A 108 12.01 -19.52 -3.04
CA VAL A 108 11.56 -18.59 -4.10
C VAL A 108 10.11 -18.17 -3.89
N MET A 109 9.21 -19.14 -3.63
CA MET A 109 7.78 -18.87 -3.41
C MET A 109 7.54 -18.02 -2.16
N TRP A 110 8.14 -18.40 -1.02
CA TRP A 110 8.06 -17.63 0.23
C TRP A 110 8.60 -16.23 0.05
N GLY A 111 9.70 -16.08 -0.69
CA GLY A 111 10.26 -14.77 -0.93
C GLY A 111 9.34 -13.85 -1.74
N GLY A 112 8.66 -14.41 -2.75
CA GLY A 112 7.64 -13.67 -3.50
C GLY A 112 6.50 -13.18 -2.59
N PHE A 113 6.04 -14.03 -1.67
CA PHE A 113 4.99 -13.69 -0.71
C PHE A 113 5.41 -12.58 0.26
N THR A 114 6.60 -12.69 0.87
CA THR A 114 7.13 -11.67 1.78
C THR A 114 7.28 -10.31 1.10
N LEU A 115 7.74 -10.30 -0.16
CA LEU A 115 7.84 -9.05 -0.92
C LEU A 115 6.47 -8.44 -1.22
N LEU A 116 5.47 -9.27 -1.54
CA LEU A 116 4.10 -8.82 -1.78
C LEU A 116 3.48 -8.21 -0.52
N GLU A 117 3.64 -8.85 0.64
CA GLU A 117 3.19 -8.31 1.92
C GLU A 117 3.87 -6.98 2.26
N ALA A 118 5.20 -6.88 2.05
CA ALA A 118 5.93 -5.64 2.28
C ALA A 118 5.39 -4.48 1.40
N LYS A 119 5.08 -4.76 0.13
CA LYS A 119 4.47 -3.79 -0.80
C LYS A 119 3.04 -3.40 -0.43
N LEU A 120 2.27 -4.32 0.16
CA LEU A 120 0.92 -4.02 0.68
C LEU A 120 1.01 -3.14 1.92
N ASN A 121 1.86 -3.51 2.88
CA ASN A 121 2.04 -2.80 4.14
C ASN A 121 2.61 -1.39 3.94
N SER A 122 3.39 -1.19 2.87
CA SER A 122 3.87 0.14 2.52
C SER A 122 2.87 1.04 1.83
N GLY A 123 1.72 0.50 1.47
CA GLY A 123 0.68 1.24 0.77
C GLY A 123 1.04 1.57 -0.68
N ILE A 124 1.99 0.87 -1.32
CA ILE A 124 2.24 0.99 -2.77
C ILE A 124 0.95 0.69 -3.57
N PHE A 125 0.14 -0.25 -3.07
CA PHE A 125 -1.14 -0.61 -3.67
C PHE A 125 -2.33 0.20 -3.17
N ASN A 126 -2.13 1.14 -2.24
CA ASN A 126 -3.18 2.10 -1.87
C ASN A 126 -3.35 3.10 -3.01
N ARG A 127 -4.05 2.67 -4.08
CA ARG A 127 -4.70 3.60 -4.98
C ARG A 127 -5.55 4.54 -4.10
N PRO A 128 -5.58 5.85 -4.37
CA PRO A 128 -6.65 6.66 -3.83
C PRO A 128 -7.93 6.06 -4.39
N GLN A 129 -8.60 5.22 -3.60
CA GLN A 129 -9.95 4.76 -3.90
C GLN A 129 -10.79 6.03 -3.91
N ALA A 130 -10.97 6.61 -5.10
CA ALA A 130 -12.26 7.22 -5.37
C ALA A 130 -13.28 6.13 -5.02
N PRO A 131 -14.35 6.45 -4.29
CA PRO A 131 -15.40 5.49 -4.00
C PRO A 131 -16.14 5.20 -5.30
N GLU A 132 -15.50 4.46 -6.22
CA GLU A 132 -16.22 3.68 -7.20
C GLU A 132 -16.94 2.62 -6.38
N LYS A 133 -18.27 2.73 -6.34
CA LYS A 133 -19.11 1.67 -5.80
C LYS A 133 -18.71 0.39 -6.53
N GLU A 134 -18.04 -0.52 -5.83
CA GLU A 134 -17.71 -1.83 -6.36
C GLU A 134 -19.01 -2.44 -6.87
N LYS A 135 -19.07 -2.69 -8.18
CA LYS A 135 -20.20 -3.40 -8.76
C LYS A 135 -20.15 -4.83 -8.19
N PRO A 136 -21.27 -5.38 -7.70
CA PRO A 136 -21.28 -6.77 -7.28
C PRO A 136 -20.83 -7.65 -8.45
N LEU A 137 -19.99 -8.64 -8.14
CA LEU A 137 -19.51 -9.62 -9.11
C LEU A 137 -20.70 -10.34 -9.75
N SER A 138 -20.60 -10.65 -11.04
CA SER A 138 -21.61 -11.52 -11.66
C SER A 138 -21.53 -12.94 -11.05
N PRO A 139 -22.61 -13.74 -11.11
CA PRO A 139 -22.59 -15.11 -10.60
C PRO A 139 -21.44 -15.95 -11.19
N GLU A 140 -21.16 -15.79 -12.48
CA GLU A 140 -20.08 -16.49 -13.18
C GLU A 140 -18.69 -16.05 -12.68
N GLN A 141 -18.49 -14.76 -12.39
CA GLN A 141 -17.23 -14.24 -11.83
C GLN A 141 -17.01 -14.73 -10.41
N GLN A 142 -18.08 -14.80 -9.61
CA GLN A 142 -18.01 -15.32 -8.25
C GLN A 142 -17.66 -16.81 -8.25
N GLU A 143 -18.25 -17.60 -9.14
CA GLU A 143 -17.95 -19.03 -9.28
C GLU A 143 -16.50 -19.26 -9.74
N ALA A 144 -15.99 -18.44 -10.66
CA ALA A 144 -14.59 -18.51 -11.10
C ALA A 144 -13.60 -18.18 -9.96
N ILE A 145 -13.91 -17.17 -9.15
CA ILE A 145 -13.10 -16.80 -7.99
C ILE A 145 -13.13 -17.93 -6.94
N ASN A 146 -14.31 -18.46 -6.62
CA ASN A 146 -14.46 -19.55 -5.66
C ASN A 146 -13.66 -20.79 -6.09
N ARG A 147 -13.74 -21.19 -7.36
CA ARG A 147 -12.92 -22.30 -7.89
C ARG A 147 -11.41 -22.06 -7.78
N GLY A 148 -10.97 -20.83 -8.06
CA GLY A 148 -9.55 -20.46 -7.92
C GLY A 148 -9.08 -20.51 -6.48
N ILE A 149 -9.93 -20.08 -5.54
CA ILE A 149 -9.70 -20.15 -4.10
C ILE A 149 -9.63 -21.61 -3.64
N ASP A 150 -10.58 -22.45 -4.04
CA ASP A 150 -10.61 -23.88 -3.69
C ASP A 150 -9.37 -24.62 -4.21
N MET A 151 -8.91 -24.30 -5.42
CA MET A 151 -7.69 -24.88 -5.99
C MET A 151 -6.42 -24.45 -5.24
N MET A 152 -6.36 -23.21 -4.75
CA MET A 152 -5.24 -22.75 -3.91
C MET A 152 -5.21 -23.43 -2.54
N TYR A 153 -6.38 -23.64 -1.91
CA TYR A 153 -6.45 -24.25 -0.58
C TYR A 153 -6.34 -25.79 -0.59
N SER A 154 -6.86 -26.45 -1.63
CA SER A 154 -6.70 -27.91 -1.81
C SER A 154 -5.25 -28.34 -2.03
N GLY A 155 -4.39 -27.47 -2.59
CA GLY A 155 -2.96 -27.76 -2.76
C GLY A 155 -2.10 -27.61 -1.51
N ILE A 156 -2.63 -27.00 -0.44
CA ILE A 156 -1.83 -26.58 0.73
C ILE A 156 -2.08 -27.47 1.97
N CYS A 157 -3.27 -28.06 2.13
CA CYS A 157 -3.57 -28.96 3.26
C CYS A 157 -4.94 -29.64 3.10
N ASP A 158 -4.99 -30.98 3.08
CA ASP A 158 -6.25 -31.76 3.03
C ASP A 158 -7.20 -31.43 4.20
N LYS A 159 -6.69 -30.96 5.35
CA LYS A 159 -7.50 -30.55 6.51
C LYS A 159 -8.08 -29.14 6.39
N CYS A 160 -7.57 -28.29 5.51
CA CYS A 160 -8.03 -26.91 5.35
C CYS A 160 -9.17 -26.79 4.31
N ALA A 161 -9.21 -27.66 3.30
CA ALA A 161 -10.31 -27.72 2.33
C ALA A 161 -11.66 -28.06 3.01
N ASP A 162 -11.64 -28.99 3.97
CA ASP A 162 -12.82 -29.44 4.70
C ASP A 162 -13.40 -28.36 5.64
N PHE A 163 -12.56 -27.44 6.13
CA PHE A 163 -13.00 -26.32 6.97
C PHE A 163 -13.71 -25.24 6.14
N HIS A 164 -13.16 -24.87 4.98
CA HIS A 164 -13.74 -23.82 4.14
C HIS A 164 -15.02 -24.28 3.41
N TYR A 165 -15.11 -25.55 3.02
CA TYR A 165 -16.34 -26.11 2.44
C TYR A 165 -17.51 -26.12 3.44
N ARG A 166 -17.24 -26.36 4.73
CA ARG A 166 -18.27 -26.28 5.78
C ARG A 166 -18.69 -24.85 6.06
N GLU A 167 -17.74 -23.92 6.15
CA GLU A 167 -18.05 -22.51 6.45
C GLU A 167 -18.88 -21.82 5.35
N SER A 168 -18.64 -22.14 4.07
CA SER A 168 -19.41 -21.57 2.95
C SER A 168 -20.83 -22.14 2.89
N HIS A 169 -21.01 -23.45 3.10
CA HIS A 169 -22.33 -24.09 3.04
C HIS A 169 -23.17 -23.95 4.32
N GLU A 170 -22.57 -23.74 5.50
CA GLU A 170 -23.33 -23.40 6.72
C GLU A 170 -23.87 -21.97 6.68
N LYS A 171 -23.14 -21.02 6.09
CA LYS A 171 -23.64 -19.65 5.88
C LYS A 171 -24.82 -19.60 4.91
N GLU A 172 -24.84 -20.44 3.87
CA GLU A 172 -25.98 -20.55 2.96
C GLU A 172 -27.25 -21.12 3.63
N LYS A 173 -27.11 -22.08 4.55
CA LYS A 173 -28.26 -22.60 5.32
C LYS A 173 -28.83 -21.60 6.30
N THR A 174 -27.99 -20.74 6.87
CA THR A 174 -28.43 -19.78 7.90
C THR A 174 -29.26 -18.63 7.29
N ILE A 175 -29.01 -18.29 6.02
CA ILE A 175 -29.75 -17.22 5.31
C ILE A 175 -31.18 -17.66 4.94
N GLN A 176 -31.44 -18.96 4.75
CA GLN A 176 -32.77 -19.46 4.38
C GLN A 176 -33.76 -19.58 5.55
N ILE A 177 -33.29 -19.54 6.81
CA ILE A 177 -34.16 -19.74 7.99
C ILE A 177 -34.71 -18.41 8.53
N THR A 178 -34.16 -17.26 8.11
CA THR A 178 -34.59 -15.93 8.60
C THR A 178 -35.58 -15.20 7.68
N THR A 179 -36.14 -15.88 6.68
CA THR A 179 -37.23 -15.35 5.85
C THR A 179 -38.50 -16.18 6.03
N GLU A 180 -39.13 -16.01 7.18
CA GLU A 180 -40.59 -16.19 7.38
C GLU A 180 -41.15 -14.93 8.07
#